data_AF-A0A1A7YCE0-F1
#
_entry.id   AF-A0A1A7YCE0-F1
#
_cell.length_a   1.000
_cell.length_b   1.000
_cell.length_c   1.000
_cell.angle_alpha   90.00
_cell.angle_beta   90.00
_cell.angle_gamma   90.00
#
_symmetry.space_group_name_H-M   'P 1'
#
loop_
_entity.id
_entity.type
_entity.pdbx_description
1 polymer ?
#
loop_
_entity_poly.entity_id
_entity_poly.type
_entity_poly.pdbx_seq_one_letter_code
_entity_poly.pdbx_strand_id
1 'polypeptide(L)'
;TELEPEGSRRPSFLRIVSLGKLKRESMSDKTSQEADEESVEEEPVVKTREPLSVLEILQLVNHRDLLLADTHIQELERECELLSLLPTPASPTITPTLSPSTPPGGILFSSSSLDESMSSNATLDSSRRKAKDVELLYEALQREMWDVVRESLRQPSAGPNLGLVVLVIQQEEHADATWALREYTRTEHLSSHIQPNQRPRRLKVKWRQAVGEAADWSLPHQVDTQAGQLASYLERLRSRMVDDLDAARRNVVSIYPEEFAAFQVYIESYHRAVAKRLRTITSGPLQITDVYSLLDWFYNIYSRNVLGAIGTTTSINYAALEPILPQETVDRLEEDCIRIVKDKVTTELIQVLDEEERRWA
;
A
#
# COMPACT_ATOMS: atom_id res chain seq x y z
N THR A 1 47.33 25.49 1.56
CA THR A 1 47.78 24.55 2.59
C THR A 1 46.61 23.62 2.84
N GLU A 2 46.46 22.50 2.10
CA GLU A 2 47.19 21.23 2.28
C GLU A 2 47.01 20.70 3.71
N LEU A 3 46.47 19.50 4.02
CA LEU A 3 46.36 18.23 3.29
C LEU A 3 45.19 17.36 3.81
N GLU A 4 44.76 16.46 2.92
CA GLU A 4 43.81 15.34 3.01
C GLU A 4 44.26 14.17 3.96
N PRO A 5 43.79 12.89 3.83
CA PRO A 5 42.69 12.27 4.58
C PRO A 5 43.13 10.90 5.18
N GLU A 6 42.17 10.04 5.56
CA GLU A 6 42.22 8.55 5.52
C GLU A 6 41.64 7.89 6.78
N GLY A 7 40.82 6.85 6.55
CA GLY A 7 40.33 5.98 7.60
C GLY A 7 39.23 5.02 7.18
N SER A 8 39.40 4.31 6.06
CA SER A 8 38.62 3.13 5.69
C SER A 8 38.56 2.12 6.86
N ARG A 9 37.37 1.58 7.17
CA ARG A 9 37.13 0.17 7.57
C ARG A 9 35.65 -0.09 7.88
N ARG A 10 34.99 -0.87 7.01
CA ARG A 10 33.89 -1.77 7.42
C ARG A 10 34.48 -2.94 8.23
N PRO A 11 33.69 -3.54 9.12
CA PRO A 11 33.31 -4.93 8.85
C PRO A 11 31.84 -5.25 9.15
N SER A 12 31.36 -6.25 8.41
CA SER A 12 30.18 -7.07 8.65
C SER A 12 30.38 -7.99 9.87
N PHE A 13 29.29 -8.39 10.51
CA PHE A 13 28.83 -9.79 10.63
C PHE A 13 27.84 -9.93 11.78
N LEU A 14 26.72 -10.58 11.47
CA LEU A 14 25.71 -11.07 12.40
C LEU A 14 26.36 -11.87 13.54
N ARG A 15 26.05 -11.50 14.79
CA ARG A 15 26.40 -12.31 15.96
C ARG A 15 25.28 -12.25 16.99
N ILE A 16 24.44 -13.29 16.90
CA ILE A 16 23.90 -14.11 18.00
C ILE A 16 23.91 -13.44 19.38
N VAL A 17 22.73 -13.04 19.85
CA VAL A 17 22.49 -12.81 21.28
C VAL A 17 21.91 -14.09 21.87
N SER A 18 22.79 -14.85 22.51
CA SER A 18 22.45 -15.93 23.42
C SER A 18 21.89 -15.34 24.71
N LEU A 19 20.61 -15.60 25.00
CA LEU A 19 20.02 -15.33 26.31
C LEU A 19 19.80 -16.67 27.03
N GLY A 20 20.78 -17.04 27.84
CA GLY A 20 20.59 -18.03 28.87
C GLY A 20 19.88 -17.40 30.08
N LYS A 21 18.97 -18.15 30.71
CA LYS A 21 19.10 -18.54 32.12
C LYS A 21 17.95 -19.46 32.57
N LEU A 22 18.36 -20.60 33.17
CA LEU A 22 17.87 -21.23 34.42
C LEU A 22 16.42 -21.74 34.43
N LYS A 23 16.02 -22.87 35.04
CA LYS A 23 16.65 -23.87 35.93
C LYS A 23 15.55 -24.88 36.35
N ARG A 24 15.94 -26.15 36.55
CA ARG A 24 15.27 -27.26 37.31
C ARG A 24 14.00 -27.87 36.70
N GLU A 25 13.70 -29.16 36.79
CA GLU A 25 14.22 -30.36 37.50
C GLU A 25 13.56 -31.56 36.75
N SER A 26 14.18 -32.71 36.49
CA SER A 26 14.04 -33.90 37.37
C SER A 26 14.54 -35.13 36.60
N MET A 27 15.18 -36.04 37.33
CA MET A 27 15.80 -37.29 36.90
C MET A 27 14.79 -38.33 36.38
N SER A 28 15.19 -39.11 35.38
CA SER A 28 14.96 -40.56 35.36
C SER A 28 15.91 -41.25 34.38
N ASP A 29 16.79 -42.09 34.92
CA ASP A 29 17.68 -43.00 34.19
C ASP A 29 16.88 -44.09 33.47
N LYS A 30 17.30 -44.41 32.25
CA LYS A 30 17.39 -45.80 31.74
C LYS A 30 18.12 -45.83 30.39
N THR A 31 19.36 -46.30 30.48
CA THR A 31 20.02 -47.27 29.59
C THR A 31 19.22 -47.70 28.36
N SER A 32 19.76 -47.48 27.16
CA SER A 32 20.12 -48.54 26.19
C SER A 32 20.60 -47.94 24.86
N GLN A 33 21.84 -48.27 24.53
CA GLN A 33 22.28 -48.81 23.24
C GLN A 33 22.36 -47.85 22.03
N GLU A 34 23.60 -47.44 21.77
CA GLU A 34 24.11 -46.97 20.49
C GLU A 34 23.87 -48.02 19.39
N ALA A 35 23.27 -47.58 18.30
CA ALA A 35 23.42 -48.18 16.97
C ALA A 35 23.61 -47.01 16.02
N ASP A 36 24.84 -46.87 15.51
CA ASP A 36 25.17 -46.01 14.37
C ASP A 36 24.36 -46.49 13.15
N GLU A 37 23.35 -45.72 12.76
CA GLU A 37 22.81 -45.77 11.41
C GLU A 37 23.13 -44.44 10.72
N GLU A 38 24.10 -44.52 9.82
CA GLU A 38 24.51 -43.51 8.87
C GLU A 38 23.32 -43.19 7.95
N SER A 39 22.51 -42.19 8.35
CA SER A 39 21.40 -41.70 7.53
C SER A 39 21.97 -40.89 6.37
N VAL A 40 22.01 -41.53 5.20
CA VAL A 40 22.22 -40.89 3.90
C VAL A 40 21.29 -39.67 3.81
N GLU A 41 21.87 -38.49 3.65
CA GLU A 41 21.15 -37.28 3.24
C GLU A 41 20.50 -37.56 1.87
N GLU A 42 19.21 -37.89 1.88
CA GLU A 42 18.38 -37.77 0.69
C GLU A 42 18.29 -36.28 0.34
N GLU A 43 19.03 -35.87 -0.68
CA GLU A 43 18.79 -34.62 -1.39
C GLU A 43 17.27 -34.54 -1.68
N PRO A 44 16.57 -33.46 -1.29
CA PRO A 44 15.15 -33.38 -1.55
C PRO A 44 14.95 -33.29 -3.07
N VAL A 45 14.45 -34.40 -3.63
CA VAL A 45 13.94 -34.48 -5.00
C VAL A 45 12.97 -33.32 -5.17
N VAL A 46 13.40 -32.29 -5.91
CA VAL A 46 12.56 -31.18 -6.33
C VAL A 46 11.49 -31.78 -7.22
N LYS A 47 10.35 -32.13 -6.61
CA LYS A 47 9.11 -32.39 -7.35
C LYS A 47 8.85 -31.11 -8.12
N THR A 48 9.07 -31.13 -9.42
CA THR A 48 8.58 -30.12 -10.34
C THR A 48 7.06 -30.16 -10.25
N ARG A 49 6.51 -29.43 -9.26
CA ARG A 49 5.06 -29.28 -9.12
C ARG A 49 4.58 -28.64 -10.42
N GLU A 50 3.53 -29.20 -11.00
CA GLU A 50 2.86 -28.56 -12.12
C GLU A 50 2.43 -27.14 -11.69
N PRO A 51 2.63 -26.13 -12.54
CA PRO A 51 2.25 -24.76 -12.21
C PRO A 51 0.74 -24.71 -12.00
N LEU A 52 0.31 -24.03 -10.93
CA LEU A 52 -1.11 -23.89 -10.63
C LEU A 52 -1.84 -23.19 -11.78
N SER A 53 -3.06 -23.63 -12.03
CA SER A 53 -3.99 -22.94 -12.91
C SER A 53 -4.34 -21.56 -12.37
N VAL A 54 -4.65 -20.61 -13.27
CA VAL A 54 -5.14 -19.26 -12.92
C VAL A 54 -6.30 -19.33 -11.92
N LEU A 55 -7.19 -20.32 -12.05
CA LEU A 55 -8.32 -20.48 -11.15
C LEU A 55 -7.91 -20.95 -9.75
N GLU A 56 -6.89 -21.82 -9.65
CA GLU A 56 -6.36 -22.30 -8.37
C GLU A 56 -5.63 -21.16 -7.64
N ILE A 57 -4.88 -20.33 -8.37
CA ILE A 57 -4.26 -19.12 -7.81
C ILE A 57 -5.32 -18.16 -7.30
N LEU A 58 -6.40 -17.93 -8.06
CA LEU A 58 -7.52 -17.10 -7.61
C LEU A 58 -8.20 -17.68 -6.36
N GLN A 59 -8.29 -19.01 -6.23
CA GLN A 59 -8.78 -19.64 -5.01
C GLN A 59 -7.86 -19.34 -3.82
N LEU A 60 -6.53 -19.42 -3.98
CA LEU A 60 -5.59 -19.05 -2.91
C LEU A 60 -5.81 -17.60 -2.45
N VAL A 61 -5.99 -16.67 -3.40
CA VAL A 61 -6.32 -15.27 -3.09
C VAL A 61 -7.61 -15.17 -2.26
N ASN A 62 -8.68 -15.84 -2.68
CA ASN A 62 -9.98 -15.82 -1.99
C ASN A 62 -9.93 -16.46 -0.59
N HIS A 63 -9.07 -17.45 -0.37
CA HIS A 63 -8.85 -18.05 0.96
C HIS A 63 -7.84 -17.26 1.81
N ARG A 64 -7.30 -16.15 1.27
CA ARG A 64 -6.29 -15.30 1.89
C ARG A 64 -4.96 -16.01 2.16
N ASP A 65 -4.62 -16.99 1.34
CA ASP A 65 -3.26 -17.55 1.24
C ASP A 65 -2.36 -16.60 0.41
N LEU A 66 -2.29 -15.34 0.85
CA LEU A 66 -1.82 -14.21 0.04
C LEU A 66 -0.38 -14.38 -0.46
N LEU A 67 0.51 -14.85 0.41
CA LEU A 67 1.93 -15.04 0.07
C LEU A 67 2.11 -16.17 -0.95
N LEU A 68 1.39 -17.28 -0.75
CA LEU A 68 1.45 -18.41 -1.68
C LEU A 68 0.86 -18.04 -3.04
N ALA A 69 -0.25 -17.29 -3.04
CA ALA A 69 -0.82 -16.75 -4.26
C ALA A 69 0.18 -15.85 -5.00
N ASP A 70 0.84 -14.91 -4.32
CA ASP A 70 1.85 -14.03 -4.93
C ASP A 70 3.02 -14.83 -5.55
N THR A 71 3.53 -15.85 -4.87
CA THR A 71 4.56 -16.74 -5.41
C THR A 71 4.14 -17.38 -6.74
N HIS A 72 2.93 -17.93 -6.79
CA HIS A 72 2.44 -18.56 -8.02
C HIS A 72 2.11 -17.54 -9.13
N ILE A 73 1.68 -16.33 -8.79
CA ILE A 73 1.52 -15.25 -9.76
C ILE A 73 2.88 -14.88 -10.37
N GLN A 74 3.94 -14.77 -9.57
CA GLN A 74 5.28 -14.51 -10.08
C GLN A 74 5.86 -15.64 -10.94
N GLU A 75 5.53 -16.90 -10.63
CA GLU A 75 5.88 -18.04 -11.49
C GLU A 75 5.19 -17.92 -12.85
N LEU A 76 3.88 -17.63 -12.85
CA LEU A 76 3.10 -17.41 -14.06
C LEU A 76 3.61 -16.22 -14.89
N GLU A 77 4.03 -15.13 -14.23
CA GLU A 77 4.71 -14.00 -14.87
C GLU A 77 5.99 -14.45 -15.60
N ARG A 78 6.84 -15.22 -14.93
CA ARG A 78 8.09 -15.73 -15.52
C ARG A 78 7.84 -16.65 -16.71
N GLU A 79 6.80 -17.48 -16.65
CA GLU A 79 6.40 -18.28 -17.81
C GLU A 79 5.98 -17.42 -19.01
N CYS A 80 5.22 -16.34 -18.76
CA CYS A 80 4.83 -15.40 -19.81
C CYS A 80 6.04 -14.68 -20.42
N GLU A 81 7.01 -14.30 -19.59
CA GLU A 81 8.28 -13.71 -20.03
C GLU A 81 9.05 -14.68 -20.95
N LEU A 82 9.19 -15.94 -20.54
CA LEU A 82 9.91 -16.96 -21.32
C LEU A 82 9.22 -17.27 -22.66
N LEU A 83 7.89 -17.38 -22.67
CA LEU A 83 7.12 -17.60 -23.91
C LEU A 83 7.25 -16.42 -24.88
N SER A 84 7.42 -15.21 -24.36
CA SER A 84 7.58 -13.99 -25.16
C SER A 84 9.00 -13.84 -25.73
N LEU A 85 9.98 -14.55 -25.17
CA LEU A 85 11.37 -14.58 -25.63
C LEU A 85 11.66 -15.66 -26.69
N LEU A 86 10.69 -16.55 -26.97
CA LEU A 86 10.84 -17.57 -28.00
C LEU A 86 10.99 -16.89 -29.38
N PRO A 87 11.97 -17.28 -30.22
CA PRO A 87 12.20 -16.65 -31.51
C PRO A 87 10.99 -16.80 -32.43
N THR A 88 10.46 -15.69 -32.94
CA THR A 88 9.63 -15.72 -34.16
C THR A 88 10.57 -15.99 -35.35
N PRO A 89 10.32 -17.00 -36.20
CA PRO A 89 11.05 -17.11 -37.46
C PRO A 89 10.73 -15.86 -38.28
N ALA A 90 11.77 -15.06 -38.55
CA ALA A 90 11.67 -13.84 -39.33
C ALA A 90 11.00 -14.14 -40.69
N SER A 91 9.97 -13.37 -41.03
CA SER A 91 9.42 -13.32 -42.38
C SER A 91 10.57 -13.12 -43.37
N PRO A 92 10.76 -13.96 -44.40
CA PRO A 92 11.81 -13.73 -45.38
C PRO A 92 11.47 -12.45 -46.13
N THR A 93 12.40 -11.48 -46.07
CA THR A 93 12.41 -10.30 -46.93
C THR A 93 12.40 -10.75 -48.38
N ILE A 94 11.28 -10.50 -49.08
CA ILE A 94 11.17 -10.71 -50.52
C ILE A 94 12.05 -9.65 -51.21
N THR A 95 13.26 -10.01 -51.60
CA THR A 95 14.03 -9.26 -52.59
C THR A 95 13.54 -9.65 -54.00
N PRO A 96 13.16 -8.70 -54.87
CA PRO A 96 12.84 -9.03 -56.25
C PRO A 96 14.14 -9.13 -57.04
N THR A 97 14.49 -10.31 -57.54
CA THR A 97 15.57 -10.47 -58.54
C THR A 97 14.96 -10.97 -59.85
N LEU A 98 15.14 -10.17 -60.89
CA LEU A 98 14.70 -10.40 -62.26
C LEU A 98 15.44 -11.60 -62.90
N SER A 99 14.66 -12.62 -63.32
CA SER A 99 14.66 -13.39 -64.60
C SER A 99 15.98 -13.87 -65.28
N PRO A 100 15.94 -14.81 -66.26
CA PRO A 100 15.09 -16.01 -66.49
C PRO A 100 15.91 -17.29 -66.88
N SER A 101 15.29 -18.49 -66.90
CA SER A 101 15.40 -19.57 -67.95
C SER A 101 15.10 -21.01 -67.44
N THR A 102 13.89 -21.53 -67.77
CA THR A 102 13.51 -22.89 -68.28
C THR A 102 13.80 -24.21 -67.47
N PRO A 103 13.11 -25.38 -67.72
CA PRO A 103 12.20 -26.08 -66.77
C PRO A 103 12.50 -27.61 -66.61
N PRO A 104 11.53 -28.52 -66.34
CA PRO A 104 10.67 -28.71 -65.17
C PRO A 104 10.92 -30.07 -64.46
N GLY A 105 10.69 -30.18 -63.15
CA GLY A 105 10.62 -31.50 -62.52
C GLY A 105 10.42 -31.48 -61.01
N GLY A 106 9.28 -32.00 -60.55
CA GLY A 106 9.07 -32.39 -59.16
C GLY A 106 8.50 -31.30 -58.26
N ILE A 107 7.18 -31.11 -58.30
CA ILE A 107 6.45 -30.45 -57.22
C ILE A 107 6.45 -31.42 -56.03
N LEU A 108 7.23 -31.09 -54.98
CA LEU A 108 6.98 -31.57 -53.63
C LEU A 108 6.73 -30.33 -52.79
N PHE A 109 5.46 -30.12 -52.45
CA PHE A 109 5.01 -29.08 -51.53
C PHE A 109 5.80 -29.22 -50.22
N SER A 110 6.67 -28.25 -49.92
CA SER A 110 7.11 -28.01 -48.55
C SER A 110 5.99 -27.27 -47.83
N SER A 111 5.13 -28.04 -47.17
CA SER A 111 3.98 -27.56 -46.38
C SER A 111 4.39 -26.96 -45.03
N SER A 112 5.68 -26.84 -44.72
CA SER A 112 6.15 -26.56 -43.36
C SER A 112 6.16 -25.09 -42.94
N SER A 113 6.19 -24.12 -43.86
CA SER A 113 6.35 -22.70 -43.48
C SER A 113 5.05 -22.01 -43.03
N LEU A 114 3.88 -22.51 -43.46
CA LEU A 114 2.58 -21.97 -43.07
C LEU A 114 2.14 -22.45 -41.68
N ASP A 115 2.50 -23.68 -41.30
CA ASP A 115 2.12 -24.26 -40.00
C ASP A 115 2.92 -23.61 -38.85
N GLU A 116 4.19 -23.28 -39.10
CA GLU A 116 5.10 -22.71 -38.09
C GLU A 116 4.83 -21.22 -37.81
N SER A 117 4.37 -20.47 -38.82
CA SER A 117 3.94 -19.07 -38.68
C SER A 117 2.58 -18.93 -37.99
N MET A 118 1.64 -19.85 -38.25
CA MET A 118 0.35 -19.92 -37.54
C MET A 118 0.56 -20.33 -36.07
N SER A 119 1.44 -21.28 -35.80
CA SER A 119 1.80 -21.72 -34.44
C SER A 119 2.49 -20.61 -33.63
N SER A 120 3.43 -19.88 -34.25
CA SER A 120 4.10 -18.74 -33.62
C SER A 120 3.10 -17.64 -33.22
N ASN A 121 2.14 -17.29 -34.09
CA ASN A 121 1.09 -16.32 -33.75
C ASN A 121 0.16 -16.82 -32.63
N ALA A 122 -0.20 -18.11 -32.62
CA ALA A 122 -1.02 -18.71 -31.57
C ALA A 122 -0.33 -18.71 -30.19
N THR A 123 1.00 -18.90 -30.15
CA THR A 123 1.80 -18.82 -28.91
C THR A 123 1.94 -17.40 -28.38
N LEU A 124 2.02 -16.40 -29.25
CA LEU A 124 2.01 -14.99 -28.84
C LEU A 124 0.63 -14.56 -28.32
N ASP A 125 -0.45 -15.02 -28.96
CA ASP A 125 -1.82 -14.75 -28.51
C ASP A 125 -2.18 -15.47 -27.20
N SER A 126 -1.57 -16.62 -26.91
CA SER A 126 -1.70 -17.28 -25.61
C SER A 126 -0.90 -16.56 -24.53
N SER A 127 0.32 -16.11 -24.83
CA SER A 127 1.13 -15.27 -23.92
C SER A 127 0.39 -13.97 -23.53
N ARG A 128 -0.21 -13.28 -24.50
CA ARG A 128 -1.02 -12.06 -24.24
C ARG A 128 -2.23 -12.31 -23.36
N ARG A 129 -2.88 -13.47 -23.48
CA ARG A 129 -4.02 -13.84 -22.62
C ARG A 129 -3.54 -14.11 -21.19
N LYS A 130 -2.48 -14.91 -21.04
CA LYS A 130 -1.88 -15.17 -19.72
C LYS A 130 -1.39 -13.89 -19.04
N ALA A 131 -0.83 -12.94 -19.78
CA ALA A 131 -0.43 -11.63 -19.24
C ALA A 131 -1.63 -10.86 -18.66
N LYS A 132 -2.80 -10.89 -19.32
CA LYS A 132 -4.03 -10.31 -18.77
C LYS A 132 -4.53 -11.07 -17.54
N ASP A 133 -4.45 -12.40 -17.55
CA ASP A 133 -4.82 -13.21 -16.40
C ASP A 133 -3.97 -12.86 -15.17
N VAL A 134 -2.66 -12.67 -15.36
CA VAL A 134 -1.74 -12.18 -14.32
C VAL A 134 -2.19 -10.81 -13.78
N GLU A 135 -2.55 -9.86 -14.64
CA GLU A 135 -3.03 -8.54 -14.21
C GLU A 135 -4.27 -8.67 -13.32
N LEU A 136 -5.25 -9.47 -13.73
CA LEU A 136 -6.47 -9.73 -12.96
C LEU A 136 -6.18 -10.42 -11.63
N LEU A 137 -5.23 -11.36 -11.60
CA LEU A 137 -4.79 -12.01 -10.36
C LEU A 137 -4.15 -11.01 -9.38
N TYR A 138 -3.29 -10.10 -9.87
CA TYR A 138 -2.74 -9.03 -9.02
C TYR A 138 -3.80 -8.05 -8.54
N GLU A 139 -4.80 -7.73 -9.36
CA GLU A 139 -5.93 -6.89 -8.91
C GLU A 139 -6.73 -7.58 -7.81
N ALA A 140 -6.99 -8.89 -7.96
CA ALA A 140 -7.65 -9.69 -6.93
C ALA A 140 -6.82 -9.76 -5.65
N LEU A 141 -5.52 -10.05 -5.76
CA LEU A 141 -4.60 -10.10 -4.64
C LEU A 141 -4.55 -8.77 -3.90
N GLN A 142 -4.38 -7.65 -4.61
CA GLN A 142 -4.35 -6.31 -4.03
C GLN A 142 -5.66 -5.99 -3.30
N ARG A 143 -6.82 -6.35 -3.88
CA ARG A 143 -8.12 -6.16 -3.25
C ARG A 143 -8.20 -6.87 -1.90
N GLU A 144 -7.87 -8.16 -1.85
CA GLU A 144 -7.86 -8.91 -0.60
C GLU A 144 -6.84 -8.38 0.42
N MET A 145 -5.65 -7.97 -0.04
CA MET A 145 -4.64 -7.34 0.83
C MET A 145 -5.18 -6.07 1.49
N TRP A 146 -5.83 -5.19 0.73
CA TRP A 146 -6.39 -3.94 1.25
C TRP A 146 -7.58 -4.20 2.17
N ASP A 147 -8.36 -5.25 1.91
CA ASP A 147 -9.44 -5.69 2.78
C ASP A 147 -8.90 -6.16 4.14
N VAL A 148 -7.82 -6.95 4.14
CA VAL A 148 -7.11 -7.36 5.37
C VAL A 148 -6.59 -6.14 6.14
N VAL A 149 -5.99 -5.16 5.45
CA VAL A 149 -5.51 -3.92 6.07
C VAL A 149 -6.67 -3.16 6.73
N ARG A 150 -7.82 -3.02 6.06
CA ARG A 150 -9.01 -2.36 6.61
C ARG A 150 -9.60 -3.14 7.80
N GLU A 151 -9.70 -4.45 7.68
CA GLU A 151 -10.22 -5.33 8.72
C GLU A 151 -9.34 -5.29 9.98
N SER A 152 -8.03 -5.14 9.82
CA SER A 152 -7.11 -5.05 10.96
C SER A 152 -7.43 -3.90 11.91
N LEU A 153 -8.08 -2.83 11.46
CA LEU A 153 -8.52 -1.73 12.34
C LEU A 153 -9.85 -2.03 13.06
N ARG A 154 -10.62 -3.02 12.59
CA ARG A 154 -11.94 -3.38 13.13
C ARG A 154 -11.89 -4.51 14.14
N GLN A 155 -10.81 -5.28 14.11
CA GLN A 155 -10.60 -6.42 14.98
C GLN A 155 -9.83 -6.04 16.25
N PRO A 156 -10.03 -6.76 17.36
CA PRO A 156 -9.30 -6.50 18.61
C PRO A 156 -7.79 -6.81 18.51
N SER A 157 -7.39 -7.59 17.51
CA SER A 157 -6.00 -7.94 17.19
C SER A 157 -5.75 -7.85 15.68
N ALA A 158 -4.48 -7.88 15.28
CA ALA A 158 -4.04 -7.81 13.88
C ALA A 158 -4.61 -8.91 12.96
N GLY A 159 -5.03 -10.03 13.53
CA GLY A 159 -5.37 -11.24 12.78
C GLY A 159 -4.13 -11.91 12.14
N PRO A 160 -4.30 -13.12 11.58
CA PRO A 160 -3.18 -13.88 11.02
C PRO A 160 -2.67 -13.34 9.67
N ASN A 161 -3.54 -12.64 8.92
CA ASN A 161 -3.26 -12.30 7.52
C ASN A 161 -2.49 -11.00 7.33
N LEU A 162 -2.45 -10.11 8.34
CA LEU A 162 -1.77 -8.82 8.19
C LEU A 162 -0.27 -8.98 7.96
N GLY A 163 0.36 -9.98 8.61
CA GLY A 163 1.76 -10.33 8.37
C GLY A 163 1.99 -10.82 6.94
N LEU A 164 1.04 -11.57 6.37
CA LEU A 164 1.14 -12.03 4.97
C LEU A 164 1.12 -10.85 3.99
N VAL A 165 0.32 -9.82 4.25
CA VAL A 165 0.32 -8.59 3.44
C VAL A 165 1.70 -7.93 3.43
N VAL A 166 2.36 -7.84 4.59
CA VAL A 166 3.72 -7.28 4.70
C VAL A 166 4.72 -8.10 3.88
N LEU A 167 4.66 -9.43 4.00
CA LEU A 167 5.56 -10.33 3.28
C LEU A 167 5.38 -10.22 1.76
N VAL A 168 4.13 -10.16 1.27
CA VAL A 168 3.84 -9.94 -0.16
C VAL A 168 4.42 -8.61 -0.63
N ILE A 169 4.24 -7.52 0.13
CA ILE A 169 4.82 -6.21 -0.25
C ILE A 169 6.34 -6.30 -0.31
N GLN A 170 7.00 -6.92 0.68
CA GLN A 170 8.46 -7.07 0.67
C GLN A 170 8.95 -7.92 -0.51
N GLN A 171 8.27 -9.03 -0.81
CA GLN A 171 8.58 -9.90 -1.94
C GLN A 171 8.47 -9.16 -3.28
N GLU A 172 7.43 -8.34 -3.44
CA GLU A 172 7.18 -7.57 -4.66
C GLU A 172 8.11 -6.37 -4.82
N GLU A 173 8.45 -5.66 -3.75
CA GLU A 173 9.46 -4.60 -3.79
C GLU A 173 10.85 -5.17 -4.10
N HIS A 174 11.15 -6.38 -3.62
CA HIS A 174 12.37 -7.09 -3.99
C HIS A 174 12.37 -7.49 -5.48
N ALA A 175 11.26 -8.03 -5.98
CA ALA A 175 11.09 -8.35 -7.39
C ALA A 175 11.26 -7.10 -8.29
N ASP A 176 10.68 -5.96 -7.90
CA ASP A 176 10.85 -4.68 -8.59
C ASP A 176 12.32 -4.20 -8.59
N ALA A 177 13.04 -4.37 -7.47
CA ALA A 177 14.46 -4.02 -7.38
C ALA A 177 15.35 -4.90 -8.27
N THR A 178 15.11 -6.21 -8.28
CA THR A 178 15.85 -7.15 -9.16
C THR A 178 15.55 -6.90 -10.64
N TRP A 179 14.31 -6.54 -10.98
CA TRP A 179 13.94 -6.12 -12.34
C TRP A 179 14.68 -4.83 -12.73
N ALA A 180 14.71 -3.81 -11.85
CA ALA A 180 15.38 -2.55 -12.14
C ALA A 180 16.89 -2.72 -12.36
N LEU A 181 17.54 -3.62 -11.59
CA LEU A 181 18.94 -3.95 -11.78
C LEU A 181 19.20 -4.64 -13.13
N ARG A 182 18.33 -5.60 -13.51
CA ARG A 182 18.41 -6.27 -14.82
C ARG A 182 18.29 -5.26 -15.97
N GLU A 183 17.34 -4.32 -15.87
CA GLU A 183 17.14 -3.29 -16.89
C GLU A 183 18.35 -2.36 -17.03
N TYR A 184 18.95 -1.95 -15.91
CA TYR A 184 20.18 -1.15 -15.90
C TYR A 184 21.36 -1.88 -16.57
N THR A 185 21.47 -3.21 -16.39
CA THR A 185 22.52 -4.01 -17.04
C THR A 185 22.25 -4.31 -18.52
N ARG A 186 21.02 -4.06 -19.01
CA ARG A 186 20.61 -4.39 -20.39
C ARG A 186 21.04 -3.35 -21.43
N THR A 187 21.51 -2.18 -21.00
CA THR A 187 21.69 -0.98 -21.84
C THR A 187 22.85 -1.01 -22.85
N GLU A 188 23.31 -2.19 -23.33
CA GLU A 188 24.31 -2.26 -24.41
C GLU A 188 23.98 -3.19 -25.59
N HIS A 189 22.97 -4.06 -25.55
CA HIS A 189 22.66 -4.89 -26.72
C HIS A 189 21.17 -5.18 -26.90
N LEU A 190 20.65 -4.69 -28.04
CA LEU A 190 19.39 -5.04 -28.70
C LEU A 190 18.11 -4.62 -27.98
N SER A 191 17.54 -3.51 -28.46
CA SER A 191 16.14 -3.14 -28.32
C SER A 191 15.24 -4.15 -29.06
N SER A 192 15.13 -5.37 -28.52
CA SER A 192 14.07 -6.29 -28.90
C SER A 192 12.77 -5.85 -28.25
N HIS A 193 11.74 -5.67 -29.07
CA HIS A 193 10.35 -5.39 -28.72
C HIS A 193 9.75 -6.45 -27.77
N ILE A 194 10.18 -6.47 -26.51
CA ILE A 194 9.59 -7.26 -25.44
C ILE A 194 8.51 -6.37 -24.83
N GLN A 195 7.26 -6.84 -24.86
CA GLN A 195 6.14 -6.14 -24.24
C GLN A 195 6.45 -5.81 -22.78
N PRO A 196 5.95 -4.67 -22.25
CA PRO A 196 6.31 -4.22 -20.92
C PRO A 196 5.79 -5.23 -19.89
N ASN A 197 6.70 -5.92 -19.20
CA ASN A 197 6.36 -6.43 -17.87
C ASN A 197 5.90 -5.21 -17.08
N GLN A 198 4.72 -5.28 -16.45
CA GLN A 198 4.14 -4.15 -15.69
C GLN A 198 4.93 -3.77 -14.41
N ARG A 199 6.21 -4.14 -14.36
CA ARG A 199 7.18 -3.77 -13.33
C ARG A 199 7.67 -2.34 -13.63
N PRO A 200 7.89 -1.50 -12.61
CA PRO A 200 7.71 -1.78 -11.19
C PRO A 200 6.24 -1.69 -10.75
N ARG A 201 5.79 -2.63 -9.90
CA ARG A 201 4.42 -2.67 -9.35
C ARG A 201 4.23 -1.73 -8.16
N ARG A 202 5.31 -1.38 -7.44
CA ARG A 202 5.36 -0.39 -6.34
C ARG A 202 4.29 -0.63 -5.26
N LEU A 203 4.15 -1.88 -4.81
CA LEU A 203 3.10 -2.26 -3.86
C LEU A 203 3.18 -1.47 -2.54
N LYS A 204 4.37 -1.05 -2.10
CA LYS A 204 4.51 -0.21 -0.91
C LYS A 204 3.86 1.16 -1.08
N VAL A 205 3.90 1.74 -2.29
CA VAL A 205 3.22 3.00 -2.59
C VAL A 205 1.71 2.80 -2.65
N LYS A 206 1.25 1.73 -3.31
CA LYS A 206 -0.17 1.39 -3.38
C LYS A 206 -0.76 1.08 -2.01
N TRP A 207 -0.01 0.44 -1.13
CA TRP A 207 -0.40 0.22 0.27
C TRP A 207 -0.63 1.54 1.00
N ARG A 208 0.26 2.53 0.87
CA ARG A 208 0.04 3.87 1.47
C ARG A 208 -1.22 4.53 0.94
N GLN A 209 -1.47 4.42 -0.37
CA GLN A 209 -2.68 4.94 -0.98
C GLN A 209 -3.93 4.24 -0.43
N ALA A 210 -3.90 2.90 -0.34
CA ALA A 210 -4.99 2.10 0.20
C ALA A 210 -5.29 2.43 1.67
N VAL A 211 -4.25 2.70 2.50
CA VAL A 211 -4.43 3.21 3.87
C VAL A 211 -5.10 4.58 3.86
N GLY A 212 -4.72 5.46 2.92
CA GLY A 212 -5.36 6.76 2.71
C GLY A 212 -6.84 6.66 2.35
N GLU A 213 -7.18 5.78 1.39
CA GLU A 213 -8.56 5.51 0.97
C GLU A 213 -9.37 4.85 2.09
N ALA A 214 -8.75 3.92 2.83
CA ALA A 214 -9.36 3.31 4.01
C ALA A 214 -9.69 4.34 5.09
N ALA A 215 -8.79 5.29 5.36
CA ALA A 215 -9.03 6.39 6.30
C ALA A 215 -10.13 7.34 5.79
N ASP A 216 -10.17 7.64 4.49
CA ASP A 216 -11.23 8.47 3.93
C ASP A 216 -12.59 7.76 3.99
N TRP A 217 -12.64 6.45 3.78
CA TRP A 217 -13.88 5.67 3.91
C TRP A 217 -14.32 5.47 5.36
N SER A 218 -13.37 5.35 6.30
CA SER A 218 -13.67 5.00 7.70
C SER A 218 -14.27 6.16 8.50
N LEU A 219 -13.93 7.39 8.12
CA LEU A 219 -14.36 8.60 8.79
C LEU A 219 -15.81 8.98 8.40
N PRO A 220 -16.63 9.49 9.34
CA PRO A 220 -17.99 9.95 9.05
C PRO A 220 -18.04 10.90 7.85
N HIS A 221 -19.01 10.70 6.98
CA HIS A 221 -19.33 11.65 5.91
C HIS A 221 -20.22 12.76 6.48
N GLN A 222 -20.09 13.97 5.94
CA GLN A 222 -20.86 15.14 6.40
C GLN A 222 -22.34 15.12 5.96
N VAL A 223 -22.74 14.12 5.18
CA VAL A 223 -24.10 13.99 4.63
C VAL A 223 -25.09 14.06 5.80
N ASP A 224 -25.94 15.09 5.79
CA ASP A 224 -27.02 15.37 6.74
C ASP A 224 -26.70 16.12 8.04
N THR A 225 -25.54 16.79 8.15
CA THR A 225 -25.33 17.69 9.31
C THR A 225 -26.19 18.95 9.14
N GLN A 226 -27.34 19.01 9.82
CA GLN A 226 -28.19 20.21 9.87
C GLN A 226 -27.39 21.38 10.48
N ALA A 227 -27.75 22.63 10.12
CA ALA A 227 -27.14 23.83 10.68
C ALA A 227 -27.19 23.79 12.23
N GLY A 228 -26.07 24.04 12.91
CA GLY A 228 -25.96 23.95 14.36
C GLY A 228 -25.65 22.55 14.93
N GLN A 229 -25.55 21.51 14.10
CA GLN A 229 -25.16 20.15 14.53
C GLN A 229 -23.68 19.83 14.26
N LEU A 230 -22.87 20.83 13.89
CA LEU A 230 -21.48 20.61 13.51
C LEU A 230 -20.63 20.06 14.67
N ALA A 231 -20.88 20.51 15.91
CA ALA A 231 -20.19 19.99 17.09
C ALA A 231 -20.30 18.46 17.22
N SER A 232 -21.50 17.90 17.03
CA SER A 232 -21.73 16.46 17.08
C SER A 232 -21.02 15.71 15.96
N TYR A 233 -20.93 16.31 14.76
CA TYR A 233 -20.16 15.74 13.66
C TYR A 233 -18.66 15.75 13.93
N LEU A 234 -18.12 16.87 14.43
CA LEU A 234 -16.73 17.01 14.81
C LEU A 234 -16.33 16.04 15.94
N GLU A 235 -17.24 15.77 16.86
CA GLU A 235 -17.03 14.77 17.92
C GLU A 235 -17.00 13.34 17.37
N ARG A 236 -17.91 13.00 16.42
CA ARG A 236 -17.85 11.72 15.72
C ARG A 236 -16.54 11.55 14.92
N LEU A 237 -16.06 12.61 14.28
CA LEU A 237 -14.76 12.60 13.60
C LEU A 237 -13.62 12.33 14.57
N ARG A 238 -13.59 13.06 15.69
CA ARG A 238 -12.59 12.89 16.75
C ARG A 238 -12.59 11.46 17.28
N SER A 239 -13.74 10.95 17.73
CA SER A 239 -13.86 9.59 18.27
C SER A 239 -13.37 8.56 17.25
N ARG A 240 -13.88 8.64 16.02
CA ARG A 240 -13.52 7.67 14.98
C ARG A 240 -12.02 7.65 14.68
N MET A 241 -11.41 8.82 14.53
CA MET A 241 -9.99 8.95 14.26
C MET A 241 -9.14 8.38 15.41
N VAL A 242 -9.51 8.69 16.67
CA VAL A 242 -8.79 8.17 17.84
C VAL A 242 -8.92 6.66 17.95
N ASP A 243 -10.12 6.11 17.76
CA ASP A 243 -10.38 4.67 17.83
C ASP A 243 -9.56 3.91 16.78
N ASP A 244 -9.49 4.44 15.56
CA ASP A 244 -8.74 3.82 14.47
C ASP A 244 -7.24 3.91 14.63
N LEU A 245 -6.74 5.06 15.10
CA LEU A 245 -5.32 5.23 15.35
C LEU A 245 -4.87 4.41 16.57
N ASP A 246 -5.73 4.22 17.58
CA ASP A 246 -5.44 3.27 18.66
C ASP A 246 -5.44 1.82 18.16
N ALA A 247 -6.40 1.44 17.30
CA ALA A 247 -6.40 0.11 16.67
C ALA A 247 -5.15 -0.11 15.80
N ALA A 248 -4.75 0.88 14.99
CA ALA A 248 -3.54 0.82 14.20
C ALA A 248 -2.30 0.68 15.09
N ARG A 249 -2.23 1.43 16.19
CA ARG A 249 -1.14 1.33 17.15
C ARG A 249 -1.01 -0.09 17.72
N ARG A 250 -2.13 -0.69 18.12
CA ARG A 250 -2.16 -2.04 18.69
C ARG A 250 -1.85 -3.14 17.67
N ASN A 251 -2.39 -3.02 16.45
CA ASN A 251 -2.43 -4.12 15.50
C ASN A 251 -1.37 -4.03 14.40
N VAL A 252 -0.91 -2.83 14.04
CA VAL A 252 -0.02 -2.61 12.89
C VAL A 252 1.43 -2.47 13.33
N VAL A 253 1.70 -1.74 14.42
CA VAL A 253 3.07 -1.36 14.83
C VAL A 253 3.98 -2.56 15.08
N SER A 254 3.45 -3.64 15.66
CA SER A 254 4.22 -4.86 15.93
C SER A 254 4.42 -5.77 14.73
N ILE A 255 3.62 -5.60 13.68
CA ILE A 255 3.61 -6.46 12.50
C ILE A 255 4.45 -5.85 11.36
N TYR A 256 4.42 -4.53 11.22
CA TYR A 256 5.13 -3.83 10.16
C TYR A 256 6.57 -3.50 10.56
N PRO A 257 7.55 -3.80 9.69
CA PRO A 257 8.93 -3.35 9.86
C PRO A 257 9.07 -1.83 9.88
N GLU A 258 10.14 -1.34 10.52
CA GLU A 258 10.39 0.10 10.72
C GLU A 258 10.48 0.89 9.40
N GLU A 259 10.98 0.28 8.31
CA GLU A 259 11.09 0.94 7.01
C GLU A 259 9.75 1.30 6.38
N PHE A 260 8.64 0.74 6.88
CA PHE A 260 7.30 1.14 6.45
C PHE A 260 6.85 2.43 7.13
N ALA A 261 7.41 2.77 8.29
CA ALA A 261 6.94 3.82 9.18
C ALA A 261 5.41 3.73 9.34
N ALA A 262 4.89 2.53 9.57
CA ALA A 262 3.49 2.23 9.31
C ALA A 262 2.54 3.13 10.09
N PHE A 263 2.81 3.33 11.37
CA PHE A 263 2.00 4.21 12.20
C PHE A 263 1.95 5.66 11.69
N GLN A 264 3.08 6.18 11.20
CA GLN A 264 3.15 7.51 10.61
C GLN A 264 2.26 7.61 9.36
N VAL A 265 2.26 6.59 8.49
CA VAL A 265 1.38 6.53 7.32
C VAL A 265 -0.09 6.56 7.70
N TYR A 266 -0.49 5.85 8.77
CA TYR A 266 -1.85 5.91 9.29
C TYR A 266 -2.19 7.32 9.79
N ILE A 267 -1.33 7.93 10.62
CA ILE A 267 -1.57 9.28 11.14
C ILE A 267 -1.73 10.29 9.99
N GLU A 268 -0.81 10.29 9.02
CA GLU A 268 -0.87 11.19 7.87
C GLU A 268 -2.12 10.97 7.03
N SER A 269 -2.52 9.72 6.83
CA SER A 269 -3.73 9.35 6.10
C SER A 269 -5.00 9.88 6.77
N TYR A 270 -5.15 9.62 8.08
CA TYR A 270 -6.30 10.12 8.86
C TYR A 270 -6.29 11.63 8.97
N HIS A 271 -5.13 12.24 9.23
CA HIS A 271 -4.96 13.69 9.26
C HIS A 271 -5.41 14.33 7.95
N ARG A 272 -4.93 13.83 6.81
CA ARG A 272 -5.30 14.34 5.48
C ARG A 272 -6.80 14.20 5.21
N ALA A 273 -7.39 13.07 5.60
CA ALA A 273 -8.81 12.81 5.42
C ALA A 273 -9.70 13.71 6.30
N VAL A 274 -9.27 14.04 7.52
CA VAL A 274 -9.94 15.02 8.38
C VAL A 274 -9.75 16.44 7.85
N ALA A 275 -8.53 16.83 7.45
CA ALA A 275 -8.25 18.12 6.84
C ALA A 275 -9.13 18.37 5.60
N LYS A 276 -9.30 17.34 4.75
CA LYS A 276 -10.20 17.38 3.59
C LYS A 276 -11.65 17.68 4.00
N ARG A 277 -12.18 16.99 5.01
CA ARG A 277 -13.55 17.22 5.53
C ARG A 277 -13.72 18.62 6.12
N LEU A 278 -12.77 19.08 6.92
CA LEU A 278 -12.84 20.42 7.50
C LEU A 278 -12.79 21.50 6.43
N ARG A 279 -11.91 21.36 5.42
CA ARG A 279 -11.87 22.27 4.28
C ARG A 279 -13.21 22.35 3.55
N THR A 280 -13.88 21.22 3.34
CA THR A 280 -15.24 21.17 2.76
C THR A 280 -16.28 21.87 3.63
N ILE A 281 -16.22 21.71 4.96
CA ILE A 281 -17.13 22.41 5.88
C ILE A 281 -16.89 23.93 5.82
N THR A 282 -15.63 24.34 5.81
CA THR A 282 -15.25 25.77 5.84
C THR A 282 -15.36 26.46 4.48
N SER A 283 -15.70 25.78 3.39
CA SER A 283 -15.84 26.44 2.08
C SER A 283 -17.14 27.22 1.93
N GLY A 284 -18.15 26.94 2.77
CA GLY A 284 -19.45 27.60 2.76
C GLY A 284 -19.65 28.60 3.91
N PRO A 285 -20.77 29.35 3.91
CA PRO A 285 -21.15 30.17 5.05
C PRO A 285 -21.48 29.30 6.27
N LEU A 286 -21.03 29.71 7.44
CA LEU A 286 -21.20 28.99 8.70
C LEU A 286 -22.04 29.82 9.68
N GLN A 287 -22.85 29.14 10.49
CA GLN A 287 -23.52 29.77 11.63
C GLN A 287 -22.52 30.03 12.76
N ILE A 288 -22.78 31.02 13.60
CA ILE A 288 -21.86 31.39 14.69
C ILE A 288 -21.55 30.22 15.64
N THR A 289 -22.55 29.39 15.95
CA THR A 289 -22.37 28.17 16.75
C THR A 289 -21.40 27.19 16.11
N ASP A 290 -21.44 27.07 14.79
CA ASP A 290 -20.59 26.18 14.00
C ASP A 290 -19.16 26.75 13.91
N VAL A 291 -19.01 28.07 13.76
CA VAL A 291 -17.71 28.76 13.81
C VAL A 291 -17.03 28.53 15.16
N TYR A 292 -17.74 28.73 16.28
CA TYR A 292 -17.21 28.45 17.61
C TYR A 292 -16.80 26.98 17.78
N SER A 293 -17.65 26.06 17.33
CA SER A 293 -17.37 24.63 17.42
C SER A 293 -16.12 24.24 16.63
N LEU A 294 -15.89 24.84 15.46
CA LEU A 294 -14.69 24.63 14.65
C LEU A 294 -13.43 25.19 15.29
N LEU A 295 -13.48 26.42 15.80
CA LEU A 295 -12.34 27.06 16.46
C LEU A 295 -11.95 26.31 17.73
N ASP A 296 -12.92 25.93 18.56
CA ASP A 296 -12.67 25.10 19.73
C ASP A 296 -12.08 23.74 19.33
N TRP A 297 -12.63 23.10 18.29
CA TRP A 297 -12.13 21.83 17.82
C TRP A 297 -10.69 21.93 17.29
N PHE A 298 -10.38 22.97 16.53
CA PHE A 298 -9.04 23.23 15.98
C PHE A 298 -8.02 23.47 17.09
N TYR A 299 -8.28 24.42 17.99
CA TYR A 299 -7.31 24.84 19.00
C TYR A 299 -7.17 23.84 20.15
N ASN A 300 -8.28 23.27 20.62
CA ASN A 300 -8.30 22.48 21.85
C ASN A 300 -8.41 20.98 21.57
N ILE A 301 -9.34 20.56 20.73
CA ILE A 301 -9.68 19.14 20.60
C ILE A 301 -8.65 18.41 19.73
N TYR A 302 -8.33 18.94 18.57
CA TYR A 302 -7.42 18.28 17.62
C TYR A 302 -6.00 18.17 18.18
N SER A 303 -5.46 19.27 18.70
CA SER A 303 -4.10 19.31 19.25
C SER A 303 -3.94 18.45 20.51
N ARG A 304 -4.87 18.57 21.48
CA ARG A 304 -4.73 17.91 22.79
C ARG A 304 -5.35 16.51 22.81
N ASN A 305 -6.56 16.34 22.28
CA ASN A 305 -7.33 15.12 22.48
C ASN A 305 -7.10 14.10 21.35
N VAL A 306 -6.81 14.56 20.13
CA VAL A 306 -6.44 13.66 19.03
C VAL A 306 -4.94 13.42 19.04
N LEU A 307 -4.16 14.45 18.70
CA LEU A 307 -2.71 14.32 18.58
C LEU A 307 -2.01 14.08 19.92
N GLY A 308 -2.47 14.71 21.00
CA GLY A 308 -1.91 14.49 22.33
C GLY A 308 -2.17 13.08 22.86
N ALA A 309 -3.38 12.54 22.71
CA ALA A 309 -3.67 11.16 23.13
C ALA A 309 -2.79 10.14 22.43
N ILE A 310 -2.59 10.31 21.12
CA ILE A 310 -1.80 9.39 20.28
C ILE A 310 -0.30 9.59 20.56
N GLY A 311 0.17 10.83 20.68
CA GLY A 311 1.58 11.19 20.86
C GLY A 311 2.19 10.81 22.21
N THR A 312 1.38 10.54 23.24
CA THR A 312 1.88 10.04 24.52
C THR A 312 2.42 8.61 24.45
N THR A 313 1.98 7.83 23.47
CA THR A 313 2.24 6.38 23.42
C THR A 313 3.24 5.97 22.33
N THR A 314 3.36 6.76 21.26
CA THR A 314 4.24 6.48 20.13
C THR A 314 4.89 7.79 19.64
N SER A 315 6.16 7.75 19.24
CA SER A 315 6.83 8.89 18.63
C SER A 315 6.20 9.25 17.28
N ILE A 316 5.69 10.47 17.15
CA ILE A 316 5.05 10.98 15.92
C ILE A 316 5.95 12.06 15.31
N ASN A 317 6.15 12.00 13.99
CA ASN A 317 6.79 13.09 13.28
C ASN A 317 5.75 14.17 12.93
N TYR A 318 5.62 15.16 13.80
CA TYR A 318 4.71 16.29 13.58
C TYR A 318 5.11 17.18 12.40
N ALA A 319 6.39 17.22 12.01
CA ALA A 319 6.85 18.05 10.90
C ALA A 319 6.36 17.55 9.53
N ALA A 320 5.97 16.28 9.43
CA ALA A 320 5.38 15.71 8.21
C ALA A 320 3.87 15.97 8.09
N LEU A 321 3.23 16.48 9.15
CA LEU A 321 1.80 16.81 9.13
C LEU A 321 1.64 18.26 8.67
N GLU A 322 0.88 18.43 7.59
CA GLU A 322 0.44 19.74 7.14
C GLU A 322 -0.50 20.39 8.19
N PRO A 323 -0.72 21.70 8.14
CA PRO A 323 -1.74 22.33 8.95
C PRO A 323 -3.13 21.71 8.65
N ILE A 324 -3.85 21.29 9.69
CA ILE A 324 -5.19 20.66 9.53
C ILE A 324 -6.18 21.59 8.80
N LEU A 325 -6.01 22.90 9.00
CA LEU A 325 -6.67 23.97 8.28
C LEU A 325 -5.61 24.97 7.77
N PRO A 326 -5.74 25.52 6.55
CA PRO A 326 -4.91 26.61 6.09
C PRO A 326 -5.05 27.83 7.01
N GLN A 327 -3.95 28.56 7.26
CA GLN A 327 -3.97 29.72 8.16
C GLN A 327 -5.00 30.77 7.75
N GLU A 328 -5.10 31.06 6.44
CA GLU A 328 -6.11 31.97 5.88
C GLU A 328 -7.55 31.57 6.24
N THR A 329 -7.82 30.25 6.30
CA THR A 329 -9.14 29.75 6.69
C THR A 329 -9.39 29.98 8.17
N VAL A 330 -8.38 29.80 9.02
CA VAL A 330 -8.46 30.04 10.47
C VAL A 330 -8.66 31.52 10.75
N ASP A 331 -7.86 32.39 10.15
CA ASP A 331 -7.93 33.85 10.32
C ASP A 331 -9.33 34.36 9.95
N ARG A 332 -9.89 33.89 8.83
CA ARG A 332 -11.26 34.24 8.42
C ARG A 332 -12.31 33.75 9.41
N LEU A 333 -12.17 32.54 9.96
CA LEU A 333 -13.11 32.03 10.97
C LEU A 333 -13.06 32.86 12.27
N GLU A 334 -11.87 33.29 12.67
CA GLU A 334 -11.68 34.17 13.83
C GLU A 334 -12.30 35.55 13.60
N GLU A 335 -12.05 36.15 12.44
CA GLU A 335 -12.64 37.44 12.05
C GLU A 335 -14.17 37.36 11.99
N ASP A 336 -14.73 36.31 11.39
CA ASP A 336 -16.18 36.09 11.35
C ASP A 336 -16.75 35.93 12.76
N CYS A 337 -16.08 35.18 13.63
CA CYS A 337 -16.46 35.04 15.03
C CYS A 337 -16.50 36.40 15.74
N ILE A 338 -15.41 37.17 15.65
CA ILE A 338 -15.30 38.49 16.30
C ILE A 338 -16.39 39.43 15.77
N ARG A 339 -16.58 39.48 14.45
CA ARG A 339 -17.58 40.33 13.79
C ARG A 339 -18.99 40.00 14.29
N ILE A 340 -19.38 38.73 14.25
CA ILE A 340 -20.74 38.31 14.65
C ILE A 340 -20.99 38.59 16.14
N VAL A 341 -20.00 38.33 16.99
CA VAL A 341 -20.10 38.61 18.44
C VAL A 341 -20.24 40.10 18.69
N LYS A 342 -19.42 40.92 18.02
CA LYS A 342 -19.46 42.37 18.14
C LYS A 342 -20.82 42.92 17.73
N ASP A 343 -21.35 42.48 16.58
CA ASP A 343 -22.65 42.89 16.09
C ASP A 343 -23.75 42.51 17.08
N LYS A 344 -23.74 41.26 17.58
CA LYS A 344 -24.71 40.77 18.56
C LYS A 344 -24.67 41.57 19.87
N VAL A 345 -23.49 41.75 20.45
CA VAL A 345 -23.31 42.53 21.70
C VAL A 345 -23.75 43.98 21.51
N THR A 346 -23.47 44.57 20.34
CA THR A 346 -23.87 45.95 20.03
C THR A 346 -25.40 46.05 19.94
N THR A 347 -26.06 45.12 19.26
CA THR A 347 -27.53 45.09 19.16
C THR A 347 -28.18 44.87 20.53
N GLU A 348 -27.71 43.91 21.32
CA GLU A 348 -28.23 43.65 22.66
C GLU A 348 -28.03 44.87 23.59
N LEU A 349 -26.88 45.55 23.50
CA LEU A 349 -26.62 46.75 24.30
C LEU A 349 -27.55 47.91 23.92
N ILE A 350 -27.78 48.14 22.63
CA ILE A 350 -28.74 49.15 22.15
C ILE A 350 -30.14 48.83 22.65
N GLN A 351 -30.57 47.57 22.55
CA GLN A 351 -31.89 47.14 23.01
C GLN A 351 -32.06 47.37 24.52
N VAL A 352 -31.05 47.02 25.33
CA VAL A 352 -31.09 47.25 26.78
C VAL A 352 -31.13 48.75 27.11
N LEU A 353 -30.40 49.58 26.36
CA LEU A 353 -30.44 51.04 26.53
C LEU A 353 -31.84 51.61 26.24
N ASP A 354 -32.45 51.20 25.12
CA ASP A 354 -33.79 51.64 24.74
C ASP A 354 -34.85 51.19 25.77
N GLU A 355 -34.72 49.97 26.30
CA GLU A 355 -35.58 49.44 27.36
C GLU A 355 -35.46 50.25 28.65
N GLU A 356 -34.24 50.60 29.08
CA GLU A 356 -34.02 51.44 30.27
C GLU A 356 -34.53 52.87 30.08
N GLU A 357 -34.29 53.48 28.91
CA GLU A 357 -34.83 54.80 28.59
C GLU A 357 -36.36 54.81 28.70
N ARG A 358 -37.02 53.78 28.16
CA ARG A 358 -38.49 53.64 28.24
C ARG A 358 -39.00 53.34 29.66
N ARG A 359 -38.16 52.81 30.55
CA ARG A 359 -38.50 52.59 31.97
C ARG A 359 -38.36 53.85 32.81
N TRP A 360 -37.49 54.77 32.40
CA TRP A 360 -37.25 56.03 33.11
C TRP A 360 -38.20 57.16 32.69
N ALA A 361 -38.72 57.10 31.45
CA ALA A 361 -39.79 57.96 30.96
C ALA A 361 -41.16 57.59 31.55
#